data_AF-A0A1V6HF37-F1
#
_entry.id   AF-A0A1V6HF37-F1
#
_cell.length_a   1.000
_cell.length_b   1.000
_cell.length_c   1.000
_cell.angle_alpha   90.00
_cell.angle_beta   90.00
_cell.angle_gamma   90.00
#
_symmetry.space_group_name_H-M   'P 1'
#
loop_
_entity.id
_entity.type
_entity.pdbx_description
1 polymer ?
#
loop_
_entity_poly.entity_id
_entity_poly.type
_entity_poly.pdbx_seq_one_letter_code
_entity_poly.pdbx_strand_id
1 'polypeptide(L)'
;MADPMFDNFARIIRGEASPATMRFWMGGNLHLDRISGWSSENLALAAWLAELRARMKENAPEPQLAEMRGLIRARFERERDGNYQGIEVYGRVYGLWNYVVRLALYRFCLRLGWAEEAALLRGWLRSHAAALVLAAGDGPGRQITDHQVAAGDADRGAAILGDGALLPWWDPFVAWSGDRGCQRTRDTAEWGRWQHLQESSLSAVVVSLLGLDNRTRQQTWMEWWEWVDALDEVTPKDGAPLGVTPAEVETLRAAWANDPAALREAASWLWRPPVPFRIVRTTEGVWTLSPVARGSSTAHLDACAWWRDGRTGYLCADPGWREPGGQGYVRPGTAWVKDGRAVAAREGRETVSMPLPGGTVLFDATIAPEGLQLTIPSAAGGESPPPPIAPPAPDSAPGRPGYRSSDRRRNVALGAWVAAVLGSLLGRWLGRKKEETK
;
A
#
# COMPACT_ATOMS: atom_id res chain seq x y z
N MET A 1 0.09 24.71 -3.33
CA MET A 1 0.14 24.50 -4.79
C MET A 1 0.13 23.01 -5.03
N ALA A 2 -0.80 22.51 -5.84
CA ALA A 2 -0.76 21.13 -6.29
C ALA A 2 0.54 20.91 -7.10
N ASP A 3 1.08 19.69 -7.03
CA ASP A 3 2.22 19.31 -7.85
C ASP A 3 1.77 19.38 -9.33
N PRO A 4 2.47 20.13 -10.21
CA PRO A 4 2.10 20.26 -11.62
C PRO A 4 1.87 18.91 -12.33
N MET A 5 2.46 17.84 -11.79
CA MET A 5 2.25 16.49 -12.30
C MET A 5 0.82 15.98 -12.13
N PHE A 6 0.15 16.25 -11.00
CA PHE A 6 -1.22 15.77 -10.76
C PHE A 6 -2.21 16.47 -11.68
N ASP A 7 -2.08 17.79 -11.80
CA ASP A 7 -2.92 18.65 -12.64
C ASP A 7 -2.82 18.30 -14.14
N ASN A 8 -1.74 17.61 -14.54
CA ASN A 8 -1.50 17.23 -15.93
C ASN A 8 -1.65 15.73 -16.17
N PHE A 9 -2.05 14.93 -15.17
CA PHE A 9 -2.02 13.49 -15.29
C PHE A 9 -2.95 12.94 -16.39
N ALA A 10 -4.15 13.53 -16.54
CA ALA A 10 -5.06 13.20 -17.63
C ALA A 10 -4.43 13.48 -19.02
N ARG A 11 -3.69 14.59 -19.17
CA ARG A 11 -2.97 14.93 -20.41
C ARG A 11 -1.85 13.94 -20.72
N ILE A 12 -1.20 13.37 -19.69
CA ILE A 12 -0.20 12.30 -19.88
C ILE A 12 -0.87 11.06 -20.45
N ILE A 13 -1.99 10.61 -19.87
CA ILE A 13 -2.75 9.44 -20.35
C ILE A 13 -3.14 9.63 -21.82
N ARG A 14 -3.62 10.83 -22.18
CA ARG A 14 -3.96 11.18 -23.56
C ARG A 14 -2.75 11.26 -24.50
N GLY A 15 -1.54 11.41 -23.95
CA GLY A 15 -0.30 11.64 -24.69
C GLY A 15 -0.23 13.04 -25.29
N GLU A 16 -0.71 14.03 -24.55
CA GLU A 16 -0.67 15.46 -24.88
C GLU A 16 0.47 16.19 -24.15
N ALA A 17 0.96 15.62 -23.04
CA ALA A 17 2.17 16.06 -22.35
C ALA A 17 3.38 15.31 -22.90
N SER A 18 4.47 16.03 -23.17
CA SER A 18 5.71 15.40 -23.65
C SER A 18 6.45 14.69 -22.50
N PRO A 19 7.22 13.63 -22.77
CA PRO A 19 8.04 13.01 -21.73
C PRO A 19 9.10 13.97 -21.16
N ALA A 20 9.61 14.93 -21.95
CA ALA A 20 10.51 15.96 -21.48
C ALA A 20 9.84 16.88 -20.44
N THR A 21 8.58 17.25 -20.68
CA THR A 21 7.76 18.02 -19.72
C THR A 21 7.59 17.23 -18.42
N MET A 22 7.35 15.92 -18.52
CA MET A 22 7.25 15.05 -17.34
C MET A 22 8.55 14.97 -16.55
N ARG A 23 9.67 14.70 -17.23
CA ARG A 23 11.00 14.62 -16.60
C ARG A 23 11.37 15.94 -15.91
N PHE A 24 11.00 17.08 -16.51
CA PHE A 24 11.15 18.38 -15.88
C PHE A 24 10.36 18.47 -14.56
N TRP A 25 9.10 18.05 -14.54
CA TRP A 25 8.27 18.02 -13.32
C TRP A 25 8.82 17.09 -12.23
N MET A 26 9.48 15.99 -12.60
CA MET A 26 10.04 15.01 -11.66
C MET A 26 11.41 15.37 -11.08
N GLY A 27 12.02 16.46 -11.56
CA GLY A 27 13.37 16.87 -11.17
C GLY A 27 14.46 16.02 -11.83
N GLY A 28 15.63 16.61 -12.06
CA GLY A 28 16.72 16.03 -12.87
C GLY A 28 17.41 14.77 -12.31
N ASN A 29 16.94 14.20 -11.19
CA ASN A 29 17.52 13.03 -10.53
C ASN A 29 16.79 11.71 -10.87
N LEU A 30 15.88 11.71 -11.85
CA LEU A 30 15.13 10.52 -12.24
C LEU A 30 15.91 9.66 -13.24
N HIS A 31 16.26 8.44 -12.86
CA HIS A 31 17.09 7.52 -13.66
C HIS A 31 16.25 6.46 -14.39
N LEU A 32 15.60 6.81 -15.51
CA LEU A 32 14.61 5.94 -16.19
C LEU A 32 15.05 4.51 -16.57
N ASP A 33 16.35 4.21 -16.53
CA ASP A 33 17.02 2.98 -16.99
C ASP A 33 17.23 1.90 -15.90
N ARG A 34 16.86 2.16 -14.64
CA ARG A 34 17.19 1.27 -13.50
C ARG A 34 15.97 0.59 -12.84
N ILE A 35 16.20 -0.53 -12.16
CA ILE A 35 15.14 -1.24 -11.40
C ILE A 35 15.27 -1.02 -9.87
N SER A 36 16.46 -0.64 -9.36
CA SER A 36 16.75 -0.56 -7.92
C SER A 36 17.38 0.77 -7.47
N GLY A 37 17.10 1.21 -6.23
CA GLY A 37 17.75 2.36 -5.58
C GLY A 37 17.03 3.71 -5.67
N TRP A 38 15.70 3.71 -5.83
CA TRP A 38 14.94 4.91 -6.18
C TRP A 38 14.15 5.40 -4.97
N SER A 39 14.43 6.60 -4.51
CA SER A 39 13.67 7.26 -3.43
C SER A 39 12.32 7.84 -3.89
N SER A 40 11.95 7.69 -5.17
CA SER A 40 10.79 8.31 -5.84
C SER A 40 10.03 7.35 -6.78
N GLU A 41 9.73 6.15 -6.30
CA GLU A 41 9.30 5.02 -7.13
C GLU A 41 8.03 5.22 -7.96
N ASN A 42 7.12 6.08 -7.52
CA ASN A 42 5.89 6.35 -8.29
C ASN A 42 6.10 7.38 -9.40
N LEU A 43 7.03 8.32 -9.20
CA LEU A 43 7.47 9.24 -10.26
C LEU A 43 8.06 8.45 -11.42
N ALA A 44 8.85 7.43 -11.13
CA ALA A 44 9.37 6.50 -12.14
C ALA A 44 8.27 5.88 -13.00
N LEU A 45 7.23 5.33 -12.36
CA LEU A 45 6.14 4.65 -13.03
C LEU A 45 5.32 5.63 -13.90
N ALA A 46 5.09 6.85 -13.44
CA ALA A 46 4.42 7.88 -14.23
C ALA A 46 5.28 8.38 -15.40
N ALA A 47 6.61 8.44 -15.21
CA ALA A 47 7.53 8.72 -16.30
C ALA A 47 7.49 7.62 -17.36
N TRP A 48 7.56 6.36 -16.94
CA TRP A 48 7.46 5.22 -17.84
C TRP A 48 6.11 5.18 -18.55
N LEU A 49 5.02 5.52 -17.85
CA LEU A 49 3.71 5.68 -18.45
C LEU A 49 3.74 6.75 -19.56
N ALA A 50 4.33 7.91 -19.31
CA ALA A 50 4.44 9.00 -20.27
C ALA A 50 5.30 8.61 -21.49
N GLU A 51 6.45 7.98 -21.26
CA GLU A 51 7.34 7.47 -22.31
C GLU A 51 6.65 6.41 -23.17
N LEU A 52 6.00 5.43 -22.53
CA LEU A 52 5.25 4.39 -23.23
C LEU A 52 4.13 5.02 -24.06
N ARG A 53 3.38 5.95 -23.48
CA ARG A 53 2.27 6.60 -24.18
C ARG A 53 2.73 7.42 -25.38
N ALA A 54 3.84 8.13 -25.25
CA ALA A 54 4.44 8.87 -26.37
C ALA A 54 4.86 7.91 -27.50
N ARG A 55 5.60 6.84 -27.17
CA ARG A 55 5.99 5.79 -28.13
C ARG A 55 4.78 5.16 -28.83
N MET A 56 3.67 4.94 -28.12
CA MET A 56 2.42 4.45 -28.71
C MET A 56 1.78 5.43 -29.71
N LYS A 57 1.82 6.76 -29.45
CA LYS A 57 1.27 7.76 -30.39
C LYS A 57 2.13 7.90 -31.65
N GLU A 58 3.44 7.72 -31.51
CA GLU A 58 4.39 7.79 -32.62
C GLU A 58 4.45 6.49 -33.43
N ASN A 59 3.70 5.45 -33.03
CA ASN A 59 3.82 4.09 -33.60
C ASN A 59 5.27 3.60 -33.60
N ALA A 60 5.98 3.81 -32.48
CA ALA A 60 7.38 3.45 -32.33
C ALA A 60 7.63 1.97 -32.66
N PRO A 61 8.78 1.63 -33.26
CA PRO A 61 9.10 0.27 -33.65
C PRO A 61 9.33 -0.64 -32.43
N GLU A 62 9.14 -1.94 -32.63
CA GLU A 62 9.21 -2.96 -31.56
C GLU A 62 10.44 -2.88 -30.64
N PRO A 63 11.68 -2.60 -31.12
CA PRO A 63 12.83 -2.50 -30.23
C PRO A 63 12.68 -1.42 -29.14
N GLN A 64 12.03 -0.30 -29.44
CA GLN A 64 11.78 0.75 -28.46
C GLN A 64 10.65 0.35 -27.51
N LEU A 65 9.62 -0.33 -27.99
CA LEU A 65 8.53 -0.83 -27.15
C LEU A 65 9.02 -1.95 -26.21
N ALA A 66 9.94 -2.81 -26.67
CA ALA A 66 10.52 -3.90 -25.91
C ALA A 66 11.35 -3.45 -24.70
N GLU A 67 12.06 -2.30 -24.80
CA GLU A 67 12.78 -1.72 -23.66
C GLU A 67 11.82 -1.35 -22.52
N MET A 68 10.72 -0.65 -22.84
CA MET A 68 9.70 -0.27 -21.86
C MET A 68 9.04 -1.51 -21.26
N ARG A 69 8.73 -2.50 -22.10
CA ARG A 69 8.17 -3.79 -21.67
C ARG A 69 9.09 -4.47 -20.65
N GLY A 70 10.39 -4.53 -20.93
CA GLY A 70 11.39 -5.13 -20.04
C GLY A 70 11.46 -4.44 -18.67
N LEU A 71 11.46 -3.10 -18.64
CA LEU A 71 11.46 -2.32 -17.39
C LEU A 71 10.20 -2.56 -16.56
N ILE A 72 9.02 -2.49 -17.18
CA ILE A 72 7.73 -2.75 -16.54
C ILE A 72 7.72 -4.16 -15.98
N ARG A 73 8.01 -5.17 -16.80
CA ARG A 73 8.02 -6.58 -16.39
C ARG A 73 8.95 -6.81 -15.20
N ALA A 74 10.20 -6.40 -15.32
CA ALA A 74 11.20 -6.63 -14.27
C ALA A 74 10.82 -5.95 -12.95
N ARG A 75 10.20 -4.77 -13.01
CA ARG A 75 9.65 -4.08 -11.83
C ARG A 75 8.55 -4.90 -11.15
N PHE A 76 7.56 -5.38 -11.90
CA PHE A 76 6.42 -6.08 -11.30
C PHE A 76 6.70 -7.52 -10.90
N GLU A 77 7.61 -8.23 -11.57
CA GLU A 77 8.14 -9.51 -11.10
C GLU A 77 8.85 -9.33 -9.75
N ARG A 78 9.66 -8.27 -9.64
CA ARG A 78 10.35 -7.94 -8.40
C ARG A 78 9.39 -7.61 -7.25
N GLU A 79 8.38 -6.77 -7.50
CA GLU A 79 7.34 -6.46 -6.51
C GLU A 79 6.55 -7.72 -6.09
N ARG A 80 6.16 -8.57 -7.06
CA ARG A 80 5.48 -9.85 -6.79
C ARG A 80 6.28 -10.75 -5.86
N ASP A 81 7.61 -10.76 -6.02
CA ASP A 81 8.52 -11.58 -5.21
C ASP A 81 8.79 -10.96 -3.81
N GLY A 82 7.99 -9.98 -3.38
CA GLY A 82 8.08 -9.33 -2.07
C GLY A 82 9.18 -8.27 -2.00
N ASN A 83 9.89 -8.00 -3.10
CA ASN A 83 10.96 -7.01 -3.17
C ASN A 83 10.40 -5.63 -3.52
N TYR A 84 9.48 -5.16 -2.68
CA TYR A 84 9.07 -3.77 -2.69
C TYR A 84 10.18 -2.94 -2.08
N GLN A 85 11.06 -2.43 -2.94
CA GLN A 85 11.63 -1.13 -2.65
C GLN A 85 10.46 -0.14 -2.68
N GLY A 86 10.55 0.95 -1.92
CA GLY A 86 9.47 1.92 -1.83
C GLY A 86 8.73 1.95 -0.51
N ILE A 87 8.63 3.16 -0.03
CA ILE A 87 7.92 3.61 1.15
C ILE A 87 6.40 3.78 0.82
N GLU A 88 5.89 3.22 -0.30
CA GLU A 88 4.70 3.80 -0.96
C GLU A 88 3.60 2.80 -1.36
N VAL A 89 3.83 1.50 -1.24
CA VAL A 89 2.81 0.46 -1.53
C VAL A 89 1.64 0.53 -0.54
N TYR A 90 1.93 1.05 0.66
CA TYR A 90 0.96 1.36 1.72
C TYR A 90 1.00 2.85 2.07
N GLY A 91 1.37 3.69 1.09
CA GLY A 91 1.34 5.14 1.22
C GLY A 91 -0.08 5.67 1.24
N ARG A 92 -0.45 6.50 2.22
CA ARG A 92 -1.76 7.19 2.18
C ARG A 92 -1.73 8.33 1.17
N VAL A 93 -0.71 9.18 1.24
CA VAL A 93 -0.41 10.17 0.20
C VAL A 93 0.09 9.43 -1.02
N TYR A 94 -0.41 9.80 -2.20
CA TYR A 94 -0.13 9.17 -3.50
C TYR A 94 -0.73 7.78 -3.74
N GLY A 95 -1.43 7.17 -2.78
CA GLY A 95 -2.03 5.85 -2.97
C GLY A 95 -3.00 5.78 -4.16
N LEU A 96 -3.82 6.82 -4.34
CA LEU A 96 -4.73 6.96 -5.48
C LEU A 96 -3.97 7.07 -6.81
N TRP A 97 -2.91 7.88 -6.83
CA TRP A 97 -2.07 8.07 -7.99
C TRP A 97 -1.36 6.78 -8.42
N ASN A 98 -0.86 6.02 -7.44
CA ASN A 98 -0.22 4.71 -7.67
C ASN A 98 -1.14 3.71 -8.32
N TYR A 99 -2.40 3.72 -7.89
CA TYR A 99 -3.42 2.88 -8.46
C TYR A 99 -3.67 3.25 -9.92
N VAL A 100 -3.90 4.53 -10.22
CA VAL A 100 -4.22 4.95 -11.59
C VAL A 100 -3.05 4.80 -12.56
N VAL A 101 -1.80 5.04 -12.13
CA VAL A 101 -0.62 4.83 -12.98
C VAL A 101 -0.50 3.38 -13.40
N ARG A 102 -0.67 2.46 -12.45
CA ARG A 102 -0.62 1.00 -12.71
C ARG A 102 -1.82 0.55 -13.54
N LEU A 103 -2.99 1.16 -13.33
CA LEU A 103 -4.17 0.90 -14.14
C LEU A 103 -3.97 1.32 -15.60
N ALA A 104 -3.36 2.49 -15.83
CA ALA A 104 -3.05 2.97 -17.17
C ALA A 104 -2.02 2.08 -17.86
N LEU A 105 -0.94 1.70 -17.16
CA LEU A 105 0.03 0.72 -17.66
C LEU A 105 -0.63 -0.61 -18.02
N TYR A 106 -1.53 -1.11 -17.17
CA TYR A 106 -2.27 -2.35 -17.42
C TYR A 106 -3.06 -2.29 -18.73
N ARG A 107 -3.85 -1.23 -18.93
CA ARG A 107 -4.67 -1.09 -20.15
C ARG A 107 -3.84 -0.83 -21.41
N PHE A 108 -2.69 -0.16 -21.28
CA PHE A 108 -1.73 -0.05 -22.38
C PHE A 108 -1.07 -1.39 -22.72
N CYS A 109 -0.71 -2.21 -21.72
CA CYS A 109 -0.20 -3.56 -21.94
C CYS A 109 -1.24 -4.43 -22.68
N LEU A 110 -2.53 -4.37 -22.31
CA LEU A 110 -3.59 -5.05 -23.04
C LEU A 110 -3.66 -4.60 -24.50
N ARG A 111 -3.67 -3.28 -24.74
CA ARG A 111 -3.72 -2.71 -26.10
C ARG A 111 -2.52 -3.11 -26.96
N LEU A 112 -1.36 -3.31 -26.36
CA LEU A 112 -0.12 -3.73 -27.03
C LEU A 112 0.03 -5.26 -27.16
N GLY A 113 -0.90 -6.04 -26.63
CA GLY A 113 -0.82 -7.51 -26.66
C GLY A 113 0.22 -8.10 -25.68
N TRP A 114 0.63 -7.34 -24.67
CA TRP A 114 1.59 -7.74 -23.64
C TRP A 114 0.91 -8.50 -22.51
N ALA A 115 0.43 -9.71 -22.81
CA ALA A 115 -0.43 -10.48 -21.92
C ALA A 115 0.22 -10.81 -20.55
N GLU A 116 1.51 -11.12 -20.52
CA GLU A 116 2.23 -11.46 -19.29
C GLU A 116 2.37 -10.23 -18.37
N GLU A 117 2.71 -9.09 -18.93
CA GLU A 117 2.84 -7.82 -18.22
C GLU A 117 1.48 -7.32 -17.71
N ALA A 118 0.44 -7.44 -18.55
CA ALA A 118 -0.93 -7.14 -18.15
C ALA A 118 -1.39 -8.04 -16.99
N ALA A 119 -1.03 -9.34 -17.00
CA ALA A 119 -1.35 -10.26 -15.91
C ALA A 119 -0.64 -9.90 -14.58
N LEU A 120 0.63 -9.50 -14.64
CA LEU A 120 1.37 -9.02 -13.46
C LEU A 120 0.74 -7.75 -12.87
N LEU A 121 0.48 -6.75 -13.71
CA LEU A 121 -0.16 -5.49 -13.30
C LEU A 121 -1.57 -5.72 -12.75
N ARG A 122 -2.37 -6.58 -13.39
CA ARG A 122 -3.70 -6.96 -12.89
C ARG A 122 -3.61 -7.64 -11.52
N GLY A 123 -2.62 -8.51 -11.31
CA GLY A 123 -2.38 -9.15 -10.02
C GLY A 123 -2.15 -8.11 -8.91
N TRP A 124 -1.38 -7.06 -9.19
CA TRP A 124 -1.18 -5.94 -8.27
C TRP A 124 -2.47 -5.16 -8.04
N LEU A 125 -3.18 -4.78 -9.10
CA LEU A 125 -4.43 -4.00 -9.02
C LEU A 125 -5.51 -4.73 -8.20
N ARG A 126 -5.62 -6.04 -8.40
CA ARG A 126 -6.52 -6.91 -7.63
C ARG A 126 -6.12 -7.02 -6.17
N SER A 127 -4.82 -7.18 -5.88
CA SER A 127 -4.31 -7.18 -4.51
C SER A 127 -4.65 -5.86 -3.79
N HIS A 128 -4.39 -4.72 -4.43
CA HIS A 128 -4.68 -3.40 -3.84
C HIS A 128 -6.18 -3.17 -3.69
N ALA A 129 -7.01 -3.54 -4.66
CA ALA A 129 -8.46 -3.48 -4.54
C ALA A 129 -8.96 -4.26 -3.32
N ALA A 130 -8.47 -5.49 -3.10
CA ALA A 130 -8.79 -6.26 -1.90
C ALA A 130 -8.33 -5.55 -0.63
N ALA A 131 -7.09 -5.06 -0.57
CA ALA A 131 -6.58 -4.39 0.62
C ALA A 131 -7.41 -3.16 1.00
N LEU A 132 -7.79 -2.33 0.01
CA LEU A 132 -8.64 -1.15 0.22
C LEU A 132 -10.04 -1.53 0.71
N VAL A 133 -10.66 -2.56 0.13
CA VAL A 133 -11.98 -3.03 0.54
C VAL A 133 -11.95 -3.64 1.94
N LEU A 134 -10.92 -4.40 2.29
CA LEU A 134 -10.74 -4.96 3.63
C LEU A 134 -10.52 -3.86 4.68
N ALA A 135 -9.87 -2.76 4.28
CA ALA A 135 -9.65 -1.58 5.10
C ALA A 135 -10.81 -0.55 5.06
N ALA A 136 -11.90 -0.85 4.34
CA ALA A 136 -13.06 0.02 4.24
C ALA A 136 -14.09 -0.26 5.33
N GLY A 137 -14.71 0.81 5.84
CA GLY A 137 -15.90 0.81 6.70
C GLY A 137 -17.19 1.04 5.92
N ASP A 138 -18.34 0.86 6.57
CA ASP A 138 -19.67 1.12 6.00
C ASP A 138 -20.18 2.50 6.42
N GLY A 139 -20.23 3.47 5.51
CA GLY A 139 -20.66 4.82 5.80
C GLY A 139 -19.55 5.87 5.77
N PRO A 140 -19.93 7.15 5.97
CA PRO A 140 -19.04 8.29 5.84
C PRO A 140 -18.07 8.45 7.00
N GLY A 141 -17.03 9.25 6.81
CA GLY A 141 -16.11 9.68 7.87
C GLY A 141 -16.22 11.17 8.17
N ARG A 142 -15.76 11.58 9.36
CA ARG A 142 -15.68 12.99 9.79
C ARG A 142 -14.42 13.68 9.31
N GLN A 143 -14.60 14.87 8.75
CA GLN A 143 -13.50 15.76 8.42
C GLN A 143 -12.63 16.03 9.65
N ILE A 144 -11.33 16.17 9.42
CA ILE A 144 -10.43 16.74 10.42
C ILE A 144 -10.42 18.25 10.15
N THR A 145 -10.98 19.03 11.08
CA THR A 145 -11.14 20.48 10.92
C THR A 145 -10.17 21.29 11.74
N ASP A 146 -9.79 20.81 12.94
CA ASP A 146 -8.75 21.45 13.73
C ASP A 146 -7.39 20.75 13.55
N HIS A 147 -6.41 21.58 13.20
CA HIS A 147 -5.10 21.14 12.83
C HIS A 147 -4.00 22.01 13.42
N GLN A 148 -4.33 23.09 14.12
CA GLN A 148 -3.32 23.95 14.72
C GLN A 148 -2.95 23.42 16.09
N VAL A 149 -1.80 22.78 16.17
CA VAL A 149 -1.22 22.38 17.45
C VAL A 149 -0.62 23.60 18.11
N ALA A 150 -0.85 23.80 19.42
CA ALA A 150 -0.23 24.90 20.16
C ALA A 150 1.30 24.85 20.05
N ALA A 151 1.97 26.02 20.08
CA ALA A 151 3.43 26.14 19.96
C ALA A 151 4.22 25.21 20.91
N GLY A 152 3.72 24.98 22.12
CA GLY A 152 4.34 24.09 23.11
C GLY A 152 4.26 22.59 22.77
N ASP A 153 3.32 22.18 21.92
CA ASP A 153 3.11 20.79 21.48
C ASP A 153 3.61 20.53 20.06
N ALA A 154 4.26 21.54 19.46
CA ALA A 154 4.76 21.51 18.09
C ALA A 154 5.59 20.24 17.83
N ASP A 155 6.47 19.89 18.75
CA ASP A 155 7.41 18.78 18.63
C ASP A 155 6.84 17.40 18.98
N ARG A 156 5.57 17.31 19.37
CA ARG A 156 4.96 16.03 19.74
C ARG A 156 4.26 15.40 18.53
N GLY A 157 4.39 14.07 18.42
CA GLY A 157 3.44 13.27 17.66
C GLY A 157 2.02 13.49 18.20
N ALA A 158 1.00 13.07 17.46
CA ALA A 158 -0.38 13.29 17.84
C ALA A 158 -1.29 12.11 17.48
N ALA A 159 -2.35 11.95 18.27
CA ALA A 159 -3.59 11.31 17.86
C ALA A 159 -4.54 12.41 17.38
N ILE A 160 -5.03 12.27 16.15
CA ILE A 160 -5.81 13.29 15.45
C ILE A 160 -7.16 12.66 15.16
N LEU A 161 -8.22 13.26 15.69
CA LEU A 161 -9.58 12.73 15.56
C LEU A 161 -10.42 13.63 14.65
N GLY A 162 -11.34 13.02 13.90
CA GLY A 162 -12.37 13.72 13.12
C GLY A 162 -13.30 14.48 14.03
N ASP A 163 -13.08 15.79 14.15
CA ASP A 163 -13.87 16.72 14.94
C ASP A 163 -14.83 17.57 14.11
N GLY A 164 -14.70 17.52 12.78
CA GLY A 164 -15.47 18.30 11.83
C GLY A 164 -16.79 17.66 11.41
N ALA A 165 -17.32 18.21 10.33
CA ALA A 165 -18.54 17.72 9.69
C ALA A 165 -18.36 16.28 9.18
N LEU A 166 -19.46 15.52 9.21
CA LEU A 166 -19.52 14.22 8.54
C LEU A 166 -19.53 14.45 7.02
N LEU A 167 -18.61 13.83 6.30
CA LEU A 167 -18.47 14.01 4.86
C LEU A 167 -19.13 12.82 4.14
N PRO A 168 -20.33 12.98 3.55
CA PRO A 168 -21.07 11.88 2.93
C PRO A 168 -20.30 11.27 1.74
N TRP A 169 -19.39 12.02 1.13
CA TRP A 169 -18.57 11.56 0.03
C TRP A 169 -17.36 10.71 0.45
N TRP A 170 -17.21 10.40 1.73
CA TRP A 170 -16.33 9.33 2.22
C TRP A 170 -17.08 8.05 2.50
N ASP A 171 -18.19 7.79 1.84
CA ASP A 171 -18.87 6.51 1.96
C ASP A 171 -18.55 5.59 0.75
N PRO A 172 -17.84 4.45 0.94
CA PRO A 172 -17.25 3.96 2.18
C PRO A 172 -15.94 4.68 2.54
N PHE A 173 -15.63 4.75 3.83
CA PHE A 173 -14.38 5.34 4.31
C PHE A 173 -13.29 4.28 4.38
N VAL A 174 -12.13 4.54 3.78
CA VAL A 174 -10.96 3.66 3.87
C VAL A 174 -10.03 4.11 4.99
N ALA A 175 -9.87 3.28 6.03
CA ALA A 175 -8.87 3.47 7.08
C ALA A 175 -7.51 2.96 6.56
N TRP A 176 -6.63 3.86 6.12
CA TRP A 176 -5.37 3.46 5.49
C TRP A 176 -4.17 4.11 6.16
N SER A 177 -3.44 3.33 6.95
CA SER A 177 -2.19 3.71 7.60
C SER A 177 -0.98 3.35 6.74
N GLY A 178 0.19 3.81 7.14
CA GLY A 178 1.45 3.45 6.52
C GLY A 178 2.37 4.63 6.34
N ASP A 179 3.39 4.37 5.54
CA ASP A 179 4.36 5.35 5.13
C ASP A 179 3.68 6.50 4.33
N ARG A 180 4.39 7.61 4.09
CA ARG A 180 3.86 8.78 3.35
C ARG A 180 2.45 9.24 3.81
N GLY A 181 2.27 9.57 5.07
CA GLY A 181 0.96 9.75 5.68
C GLY A 181 0.44 11.18 5.71
N CYS A 182 1.18 12.08 6.36
CA CYS A 182 0.77 13.46 6.59
C CYS A 182 1.99 14.37 6.78
N GLN A 183 1.80 15.69 6.79
CA GLN A 183 2.89 16.63 7.08
C GLN A 183 2.36 17.84 7.84
N ARG A 184 3.21 18.50 8.62
CA ARG A 184 2.92 19.78 9.26
C ARG A 184 3.69 20.91 8.59
N THR A 185 2.99 22.02 8.35
CA THR A 185 3.55 23.25 7.77
C THR A 185 4.25 24.09 8.83
N ARG A 186 5.55 24.32 8.63
CA ARG A 186 6.33 25.30 9.40
C ARG A 186 6.37 26.65 8.67
N ASP A 187 6.54 27.74 9.42
CA ASP A 187 6.89 29.08 8.93
C ASP A 187 5.98 29.66 7.82
N THR A 188 4.67 29.39 7.88
CA THR A 188 3.64 29.95 6.99
C THR A 188 2.44 30.48 7.78
N ALA A 189 1.50 31.18 7.13
CA ALA A 189 0.23 31.60 7.76
C ALA A 189 -0.61 30.40 8.25
N GLU A 190 -0.34 29.20 7.73
CA GLU A 190 -0.97 27.93 8.15
C GLU A 190 -0.09 27.16 9.14
N TRP A 191 0.74 27.86 9.93
CA TRP A 191 1.66 27.23 10.88
C TRP A 191 0.96 26.18 11.76
N GLY A 192 1.60 25.01 11.89
CA GLY A 192 1.11 23.91 12.72
C GLY A 192 0.05 23.02 12.06
N ARG A 193 -0.54 23.42 10.92
CA ARG A 193 -1.60 22.68 10.22
C ARG A 193 -1.10 21.33 9.68
N TRP A 194 -1.81 20.26 10.00
CA TRP A 194 -1.69 18.97 9.32
C TRP A 194 -2.28 19.01 7.90
N GLN A 195 -1.46 18.62 6.93
CA GLN A 195 -1.87 18.44 5.54
C GLN A 195 -2.15 16.97 5.23
N HIS A 196 -2.93 16.75 4.17
CA HIS A 196 -3.41 15.46 3.64
C HIS A 196 -4.40 14.69 4.52
N LEU A 197 -4.51 14.97 5.82
CA LEU A 197 -5.46 14.26 6.69
C LEU A 197 -6.94 14.60 6.44
N GLN A 198 -7.18 15.72 5.76
CA GLN A 198 -8.51 16.20 5.43
C GLN A 198 -9.23 15.37 4.38
N GLU A 199 -8.59 14.40 3.71
CA GLU A 199 -9.15 13.63 2.60
C GLU A 199 -8.67 12.18 2.62
N SER A 200 -9.58 11.19 2.53
CA SER A 200 -9.21 9.78 2.28
C SER A 200 -9.35 9.45 0.79
N SER A 201 -8.33 9.81 0.00
CA SER A 201 -8.40 9.73 -1.47
C SER A 201 -8.64 8.32 -2.02
N LEU A 202 -8.17 7.30 -1.29
CA LEU A 202 -8.35 5.89 -1.60
C LEU A 202 -9.81 5.42 -1.57
N SER A 203 -10.68 6.16 -0.87
CA SER A 203 -12.13 5.91 -0.88
C SER A 203 -12.74 6.09 -2.28
N ALA A 204 -12.12 6.89 -3.14
CA ALA A 204 -12.52 7.06 -4.54
C ALA A 204 -12.39 5.74 -5.34
N VAL A 205 -11.30 5.02 -5.13
CA VAL A 205 -11.06 3.73 -5.78
C VAL A 205 -12.13 2.72 -5.39
N VAL A 206 -12.40 2.58 -4.08
CA VAL A 206 -13.42 1.62 -3.59
C VAL A 206 -14.80 1.94 -4.16
N VAL A 207 -15.18 3.22 -4.24
CA VAL A 207 -16.45 3.59 -4.85
C VAL A 207 -16.54 3.26 -6.33
N SER A 208 -15.49 3.50 -7.11
CA SER A 208 -15.45 3.08 -8.51
C SER A 208 -15.52 1.56 -8.66
N LEU A 209 -14.78 0.82 -7.82
CA LEU A 209 -14.76 -0.65 -7.84
C LEU A 209 -16.14 -1.23 -7.54
N LEU A 210 -16.84 -0.68 -6.54
CA LEU A 210 -18.14 -1.19 -6.11
C LEU A 210 -19.31 -0.65 -6.95
N GLY A 211 -19.07 0.33 -7.83
CA GLY A 211 -20.09 0.96 -8.67
C GLY A 211 -21.05 1.85 -7.88
N LEU A 212 -20.57 2.47 -6.80
CA LEU A 212 -21.36 3.34 -5.94
C LEU A 212 -21.45 4.76 -6.54
N ASP A 213 -22.54 5.47 -6.23
CA ASP A 213 -22.70 6.87 -6.67
C ASP A 213 -21.63 7.75 -6.02
N ASN A 214 -21.08 8.64 -6.83
CA ASN A 214 -19.89 9.42 -6.54
C ASN A 214 -19.98 10.87 -7.00
N ARG A 215 -21.12 11.29 -7.58
CA ARG A 215 -21.27 12.57 -8.28
C ARG A 215 -21.02 13.82 -7.43
N THR A 216 -20.90 13.68 -6.12
CA THR A 216 -20.64 14.76 -5.16
C THR A 216 -19.19 14.80 -4.65
N ARG A 217 -18.30 13.92 -5.15
CA ARG A 217 -16.89 13.83 -4.71
C ARG A 217 -16.02 14.88 -5.39
N GLN A 218 -15.71 15.96 -4.67
CA GLN A 218 -14.74 16.96 -5.09
C GLN A 218 -13.46 16.81 -4.25
N GLN A 219 -12.48 16.05 -4.76
CA GLN A 219 -11.11 16.20 -4.28
C GLN A 219 -10.48 17.37 -5.03
N THR A 220 -9.85 18.28 -4.30
CA THR A 220 -9.33 19.54 -4.88
C THR A 220 -8.05 19.39 -5.68
N TRP A 221 -7.36 18.24 -5.58
CA TRP A 221 -6.02 18.05 -6.16
C TRP A 221 -5.73 16.61 -6.65
N MET A 222 -6.66 15.67 -6.48
CA MET A 222 -6.57 14.33 -7.09
C MET A 222 -7.88 14.00 -7.82
N GLU A 223 -7.88 14.31 -9.12
CA GLU A 223 -9.03 14.22 -10.02
C GLU A 223 -9.23 12.79 -10.54
N TRP A 224 -9.42 11.84 -9.62
CA TRP A 224 -9.54 10.41 -9.95
C TRP A 224 -10.45 10.12 -11.15
N TRP A 225 -11.61 10.77 -11.20
CA TRP A 225 -12.59 10.59 -12.28
C TRP A 225 -12.05 11.06 -13.62
N GLU A 226 -11.42 12.24 -13.66
CA GLU A 226 -10.82 12.76 -14.90
C GLU A 226 -9.71 11.85 -15.41
N TRP A 227 -8.97 11.20 -14.51
CA TRP A 227 -7.92 10.26 -14.89
C TRP A 227 -8.49 8.96 -15.44
N VAL A 228 -9.57 8.44 -14.84
CA VAL A 228 -10.27 7.24 -15.35
C VAL A 228 -10.96 7.53 -16.69
N ASP A 229 -11.61 8.68 -16.82
CA ASP A 229 -12.26 9.12 -18.07
C ASP A 229 -11.23 9.30 -19.19
N ALA A 230 -10.11 9.96 -18.91
CA ALA A 230 -9.00 10.07 -19.86
C ALA A 230 -8.48 8.70 -20.33
N LEU A 231 -8.47 7.70 -19.43
CA LEU A 231 -8.06 6.35 -19.77
C LEU A 231 -9.10 5.61 -20.62
N ASP A 232 -10.38 5.85 -20.36
CA ASP A 232 -11.50 5.34 -21.13
C ASP A 232 -11.55 5.89 -22.56
N GLU A 233 -11.13 7.14 -22.75
CA GLU A 233 -11.00 7.75 -24.08
C GLU A 233 -9.95 7.05 -24.95
N VAL A 234 -8.83 6.59 -24.35
CA VAL A 234 -7.67 6.09 -25.11
C VAL A 234 -7.52 4.57 -25.11
N THR A 235 -8.24 3.86 -24.25
CA THR A 235 -8.23 2.39 -24.19
C THR A 235 -9.63 1.82 -23.92
N PRO A 236 -9.97 0.63 -24.44
CA PRO A 236 -11.24 -0.02 -24.12
C PRO A 236 -11.27 -0.57 -22.68
N LYS A 237 -12.49 -0.83 -22.18
CA LYS A 237 -12.80 -1.41 -20.86
C LYS A 237 -12.92 -2.93 -20.93
N ASP A 238 -11.86 -3.62 -21.33
CA ASP A 238 -11.91 -5.06 -21.55
C ASP A 238 -11.93 -5.82 -20.22
N GLY A 239 -12.99 -6.61 -19.96
CA GLY A 239 -13.10 -7.72 -18.98
C GLY A 239 -12.87 -7.44 -17.49
N ALA A 240 -12.00 -6.48 -17.15
CA ALA A 240 -11.57 -6.06 -15.83
C ALA A 240 -11.12 -4.58 -15.90
N PRO A 241 -12.05 -3.62 -16.02
CA PRO A 241 -11.74 -2.22 -16.35
C PRO A 241 -10.91 -1.48 -15.30
N LEU A 242 -10.93 -1.92 -14.05
CA LEU A 242 -10.12 -1.42 -12.94
C LEU A 242 -9.07 -2.44 -12.48
N GLY A 243 -8.74 -3.43 -13.31
CA GLY A 243 -7.86 -4.54 -12.93
C GLY A 243 -8.56 -5.62 -12.08
N VAL A 244 -9.87 -5.52 -11.90
CA VAL A 244 -10.73 -6.54 -11.28
C VAL A 244 -11.87 -6.91 -12.21
N THR A 245 -12.19 -8.20 -12.31
CA THR A 245 -13.30 -8.70 -13.14
C THR A 245 -14.64 -8.47 -12.42
N PRO A 246 -15.79 -8.54 -13.14
CA PRO A 246 -17.11 -8.48 -12.50
C PRO A 246 -17.29 -9.49 -11.37
N ALA A 247 -16.83 -10.74 -11.54
CA ALA A 247 -16.90 -11.76 -10.49
C ALA A 247 -16.07 -11.38 -9.26
N GLU A 248 -14.87 -10.83 -9.47
CA GLU A 248 -14.03 -10.35 -8.37
C GLU A 248 -14.65 -9.13 -7.66
N VAL A 249 -15.36 -8.26 -8.39
CA VAL A 249 -16.14 -7.16 -7.79
C VAL A 249 -17.25 -7.71 -6.88
N GLU A 250 -17.95 -8.77 -7.26
CA GLU A 250 -18.94 -9.39 -6.37
C GLU A 250 -18.30 -9.98 -5.12
N THR A 251 -17.13 -10.63 -5.23
CA THR A 251 -16.35 -11.06 -4.06
C THR A 251 -15.99 -9.86 -3.18
N LEU A 252 -15.54 -8.75 -3.75
CA LEU A 252 -15.21 -7.54 -2.99
C LEU A 252 -16.45 -6.93 -2.30
N ARG A 253 -17.61 -6.91 -2.96
CA ARG A 253 -18.88 -6.47 -2.35
C ARG A 253 -19.27 -7.35 -1.17
N ALA A 254 -19.19 -8.67 -1.33
CA ALA A 254 -19.48 -9.62 -0.26
C ALA A 254 -18.47 -9.49 0.90
N ALA A 255 -17.19 -9.27 0.61
CA ALA A 255 -16.15 -9.03 1.61
C ALA A 255 -16.38 -7.71 2.38
N TRP A 256 -16.82 -6.65 1.69
CA TRP A 256 -17.23 -5.39 2.35
C TRP A 256 -18.43 -5.60 3.26
N ALA A 257 -19.39 -6.42 2.84
CA ALA A 257 -20.54 -6.86 3.64
C ALA A 257 -20.20 -7.87 4.76
N ASN A 258 -18.92 -8.18 4.97
CA ASN A 258 -18.41 -9.11 5.99
C ASN A 258 -18.74 -10.59 5.77
N ASP A 259 -18.99 -11.03 4.54
CA ASP A 259 -19.13 -12.45 4.25
C ASP A 259 -17.80 -13.19 4.55
N PRO A 260 -17.79 -14.23 5.43
CA PRO A 260 -16.56 -14.91 5.82
C PRO A 260 -15.82 -15.61 4.67
N ALA A 261 -16.53 -16.11 3.65
CA ALA A 261 -15.88 -16.77 2.53
C ALA A 261 -15.22 -15.74 1.60
N ALA A 262 -15.92 -14.66 1.31
CA ALA A 262 -15.42 -13.55 0.51
C ALA A 262 -14.26 -12.82 1.19
N LEU A 263 -14.28 -12.65 2.51
CA LEU A 263 -13.15 -12.11 3.28
C LEU A 263 -11.88 -12.99 3.13
N ARG A 264 -12.03 -14.33 3.19
CA ARG A 264 -10.91 -15.26 2.95
C ARG A 264 -10.41 -15.17 1.51
N GLU A 265 -11.33 -15.12 0.56
CA GLU A 265 -10.99 -15.03 -0.86
C GLU A 265 -10.26 -13.72 -1.18
N ALA A 266 -10.79 -12.57 -0.78
CA ALA A 266 -10.15 -11.27 -0.96
C ALA A 266 -8.77 -11.22 -0.28
N ALA A 267 -8.65 -11.75 0.95
CA ALA A 267 -7.37 -11.81 1.65
C ALA A 267 -6.34 -12.70 0.93
N SER A 268 -6.78 -13.75 0.22
CA SER A 268 -5.90 -14.61 -0.58
C SER A 268 -5.26 -13.90 -1.79
N TRP A 269 -5.81 -12.76 -2.20
CA TRP A 269 -5.28 -11.98 -3.33
C TRP A 269 -4.13 -11.05 -2.94
N LEU A 270 -3.93 -10.84 -1.64
CA LEU A 270 -2.97 -9.87 -1.12
C LEU A 270 -1.54 -10.29 -1.43
N TRP A 271 -0.80 -9.40 -2.07
CA TRP A 271 0.64 -9.53 -2.24
C TRP A 271 1.36 -9.18 -0.93
N ARG A 272 2.53 -9.78 -0.72
CA ARG A 272 3.27 -9.70 0.55
C ARG A 272 4.00 -8.37 0.68
N PRO A 273 3.65 -7.50 1.64
CA PRO A 273 4.32 -6.21 1.79
C PRO A 273 5.77 -6.36 2.24
N PRO A 274 6.62 -5.34 2.03
CA PRO A 274 8.01 -5.32 2.54
C PRO A 274 8.09 -5.09 4.05
N VAL A 275 6.99 -4.62 4.65
CA VAL A 275 6.83 -4.40 6.09
C VAL A 275 5.48 -4.93 6.53
N PRO A 276 5.33 -5.40 7.77
CA PRO A 276 4.05 -5.87 8.24
C PRO A 276 2.99 -4.75 8.16
N PHE A 277 1.74 -5.12 7.90
CA PHE A 277 0.56 -4.26 7.90
C PHE A 277 -0.61 -5.04 8.46
N ARG A 278 -1.35 -4.44 9.39
CA ARG A 278 -2.51 -5.10 10.02
C ARG A 278 -3.79 -4.36 9.69
N ILE A 279 -4.84 -5.09 9.34
CA ILE A 279 -6.19 -4.61 9.07
C ILE A 279 -7.13 -5.38 10.00
N VAL A 280 -7.93 -4.67 10.77
CA VAL A 280 -8.94 -5.28 11.63
C VAL A 280 -10.26 -4.58 11.43
N ARG A 281 -11.31 -5.39 11.27
CA ARG A 281 -12.68 -4.94 11.25
C ARG A 281 -13.45 -5.55 12.40
N THR A 282 -14.24 -4.71 13.04
CA THR A 282 -15.10 -5.07 14.16
C THR A 282 -16.54 -4.63 13.88
N THR A 283 -17.46 -4.99 14.75
CA THR A 283 -18.86 -4.51 14.69
C THR A 283 -18.99 -2.99 14.89
N GLU A 284 -17.96 -2.33 15.42
CA GLU A 284 -17.95 -0.88 15.69
C GLU A 284 -17.12 -0.07 14.70
N GLY A 285 -16.36 -0.70 13.78
CA GLY A 285 -15.55 0.02 12.83
C GLY A 285 -14.45 -0.79 12.16
N VAL A 286 -13.52 -0.08 11.53
CA VAL A 286 -12.33 -0.64 10.89
C VAL A 286 -11.10 0.16 11.30
N TRP A 287 -9.97 -0.51 11.47
CA TRP A 287 -8.71 0.15 11.70
C TRP A 287 -7.55 -0.60 11.06
N THR A 288 -6.50 0.15 10.76
CA THR A 288 -5.24 -0.38 10.26
C THR A 288 -4.08 0.09 11.11
N LEU A 289 -3.03 -0.72 11.15
CA LEU A 289 -1.79 -0.45 11.87
C LEU A 289 -0.59 -0.75 10.98
N SER A 290 0.32 0.20 10.92
CA SER A 290 1.66 0.03 10.35
C SER A 290 2.69 0.01 11.48
N PRO A 291 3.17 -1.18 11.89
CA PRO A 291 4.03 -1.36 13.05
C PRO A 291 5.46 -0.87 12.86
N VAL A 292 5.89 -0.59 11.63
CA VAL A 292 7.27 -0.18 11.31
C VAL A 292 7.24 1.10 10.50
N ALA A 293 7.89 2.15 11.02
CA ALA A 293 8.12 3.37 10.28
C ALA A 293 9.52 3.35 9.62
N ARG A 294 9.56 3.39 8.28
CA ARG A 294 10.82 3.34 7.50
C ARG A 294 11.38 4.70 7.10
N GLY A 295 10.64 5.76 7.44
CA GLY A 295 10.99 7.12 7.11
C GLY A 295 10.67 7.54 5.68
N SER A 296 10.26 8.80 5.50
CA SER A 296 9.71 9.33 4.24
C SER A 296 9.74 10.87 4.19
N SER A 297 9.55 11.49 3.02
CA SER A 297 9.44 12.97 2.95
C SER A 297 8.15 13.50 3.58
N THR A 298 7.17 12.66 3.91
CA THR A 298 6.06 13.00 4.81
C THR A 298 6.09 12.11 6.06
N ALA A 299 5.36 12.48 7.11
CA ALA A 299 5.27 11.73 8.36
C ALA A 299 4.59 10.37 8.13
N HIS A 300 5.04 9.35 8.85
CA HIS A 300 4.41 8.03 8.83
C HIS A 300 3.12 8.05 9.65
N LEU A 301 2.03 7.51 9.10
CA LEU A 301 0.81 7.23 9.85
C LEU A 301 0.86 5.84 10.46
N ASP A 302 1.05 5.78 11.76
CA ASP A 302 1.18 4.54 12.54
C ASP A 302 -0.13 3.75 12.57
N ALA A 303 -1.25 4.44 12.71
CA ALA A 303 -2.57 3.82 12.71
C ALA A 303 -3.62 4.74 12.10
N CYS A 304 -4.63 4.14 11.48
CA CYS A 304 -5.81 4.82 10.97
C CYS A 304 -7.04 4.07 11.45
N ALA A 305 -8.09 4.79 11.82
CA ALA A 305 -9.32 4.20 12.32
C ALA A 305 -10.55 4.93 11.78
N TRP A 306 -11.62 4.17 11.60
CA TRP A 306 -12.95 4.66 11.32
C TRP A 306 -13.93 3.90 12.22
N TRP A 307 -14.84 4.64 12.84
CA TRP A 307 -15.90 4.10 13.67
C TRP A 307 -17.23 4.22 12.92
N ARG A 308 -18.15 3.28 13.20
CA ARG A 308 -19.47 3.21 12.58
C ARG A 308 -20.36 4.42 12.84
N ASP A 309 -20.05 5.20 13.87
CA ASP A 309 -20.67 6.51 14.14
C ASP A 309 -20.09 7.67 13.30
N GLY A 310 -19.22 7.34 12.35
CA GLY A 310 -18.55 8.26 11.44
C GLY A 310 -17.30 8.92 12.00
N ARG A 311 -16.91 8.68 13.27
CA ARG A 311 -15.62 9.18 13.77
C ARG A 311 -14.48 8.61 12.95
N THR A 312 -13.43 9.41 12.78
CA THR A 312 -12.18 9.03 12.10
C THR A 312 -11.01 9.34 13.03
N GLY A 313 -9.91 8.62 12.86
CA GLY A 313 -8.75 8.75 13.72
C GLY A 313 -7.45 8.44 13.01
N TYR A 314 -6.42 9.21 13.28
CA TYR A 314 -5.08 9.07 12.73
C TYR A 314 -4.06 9.16 13.87
N LEU A 315 -3.16 8.20 13.96
CA LEU A 315 -2.05 8.20 14.91
C LEU A 315 -0.74 8.45 14.16
N CYS A 316 0.02 9.45 14.61
CA CYS A 316 1.30 9.81 14.03
C CYS A 316 2.28 10.16 15.14
N ALA A 317 3.25 9.28 15.42
CA ALA A 317 4.28 9.54 16.43
C ALA A 317 5.42 10.46 15.91
N ASP A 318 5.55 10.61 14.59
CA ASP A 318 6.37 11.67 13.98
C ASP A 318 5.59 13.01 14.08
N PRO A 319 6.20 14.11 14.55
CA PRO A 319 5.51 15.41 14.58
C PRO A 319 5.19 15.94 13.17
N GLY A 320 5.79 15.34 12.13
CA GLY A 320 5.50 15.61 10.73
C GLY A 320 6.06 16.91 10.20
N TRP A 321 6.96 17.57 10.95
CA TRP A 321 7.63 18.78 10.49
C TRP A 321 8.46 18.51 9.26
N ARG A 322 8.17 19.26 8.20
CA ARG A 322 8.97 19.29 6.98
C ARG A 322 9.18 20.76 6.61
N GLU A 323 10.43 21.11 6.30
CA GLU A 323 10.71 22.40 5.65
C GLU A 323 10.12 22.38 4.24
N PRO A 324 9.73 23.53 3.67
CA PRO A 324 9.40 23.60 2.25
C PRO A 324 10.58 23.07 1.40
N GLY A 325 10.39 21.93 0.74
CA GLY A 325 11.43 21.24 -0.03
C GLY A 325 12.42 20.39 0.78
N GLY A 326 12.23 20.25 2.09
CA GLY A 326 13.16 19.57 2.99
C GLY A 326 13.11 18.04 2.95
N GLN A 327 14.28 17.41 2.99
CA GLN A 327 14.52 15.95 3.11
C GLN A 327 14.70 15.53 4.58
N GLY A 328 13.97 16.15 5.52
CA GLY A 328 14.16 15.95 6.96
C GLY A 328 14.12 14.46 7.34
N TYR A 329 15.16 14.01 8.07
CA TYR A 329 15.31 12.61 8.45
C TYR A 329 14.19 12.18 9.41
N VAL A 330 13.43 11.16 8.99
CA VAL A 330 12.43 10.52 9.85
C VAL A 330 13.12 9.54 10.75
N ARG A 331 12.86 9.66 12.06
CA ARG A 331 13.38 8.70 13.03
C ARG A 331 12.62 7.38 12.90
N PRO A 332 13.33 6.23 12.93
CA PRO A 332 12.69 4.94 13.03
C PRO A 332 11.72 4.88 14.20
N GLY A 333 10.71 4.03 14.05
CA GLY A 333 9.60 3.97 14.97
C GLY A 333 8.87 2.65 14.93
N THR A 334 8.13 2.41 16.01
CA THR A 334 7.29 1.23 16.16
C THR A 334 5.89 1.61 16.59
N ALA A 335 4.92 0.82 16.15
CA ALA A 335 3.53 0.91 16.60
C ALA A 335 2.98 -0.48 16.94
N TRP A 336 2.11 -0.53 17.94
CA TRP A 336 1.50 -1.78 18.42
C TRP A 336 0.10 -1.51 19.00
N VAL A 337 -0.65 -2.58 19.26
CA VAL A 337 -1.94 -2.51 19.96
C VAL A 337 -1.74 -2.89 21.41
N LYS A 338 -2.28 -2.08 22.33
CA LYS A 338 -2.31 -2.35 23.77
C LYS A 338 -3.64 -1.88 24.34
N ASP A 339 -4.34 -2.74 25.06
CA ASP A 339 -5.58 -2.43 25.80
C ASP A 339 -6.63 -1.70 24.95
N GLY A 340 -6.88 -2.17 23.72
CA GLY A 340 -7.85 -1.57 22.80
C GLY A 340 -7.40 -0.24 22.17
N ARG A 341 -6.11 0.11 22.26
CA ARG A 341 -5.55 1.34 21.72
C ARG A 341 -4.40 1.03 20.76
N ALA A 342 -4.26 1.84 19.72
CA ALA A 342 -3.02 1.94 18.97
C ALA A 342 -2.04 2.81 19.76
N VAL A 343 -0.81 2.34 19.88
CA VAL A 343 0.29 3.00 20.58
C VAL A 343 1.46 3.10 19.62
N ALA A 344 2.11 4.26 19.57
CA ALA A 344 3.25 4.48 18.69
C ALA A 344 4.36 5.25 19.40
N ALA A 345 5.60 4.83 19.14
CA ALA A 345 6.81 5.40 19.71
C ALA A 345 7.81 5.78 18.60
N ARG A 346 8.60 6.82 18.88
CA ARG A 346 9.74 7.26 18.07
C ARG A 346 10.95 7.49 18.95
N GLU A 347 12.13 7.25 18.40
CA GLU A 347 13.39 7.43 19.11
C GLU A 347 13.54 8.87 19.64
N GLY A 348 13.68 8.99 20.96
CA GLY A 348 13.83 10.28 21.65
C GLY A 348 12.55 11.13 21.69
N ARG A 349 11.37 10.50 21.56
CA ARG A 349 10.06 11.18 21.65
C ARG A 349 9.14 10.46 22.63
N GLU A 350 8.17 11.20 23.14
CA GLU A 350 7.09 10.65 23.95
C GLU A 350 6.24 9.67 23.14
N THR A 351 5.73 8.64 23.81
CA THR A 351 4.77 7.70 23.22
C THR A 351 3.40 8.36 23.07
N VAL A 352 2.76 8.15 21.93
CA VAL A 352 1.39 8.62 21.67
C VAL A 352 0.44 7.44 21.51
N SER A 353 -0.85 7.66 21.79
CA SER A 353 -1.86 6.61 21.61
C SER A 353 -3.22 7.16 21.19
N MET A 354 -3.98 6.32 20.50
CA MET A 354 -5.34 6.60 20.06
C MET A 354 -6.25 5.39 20.36
N PRO A 355 -7.51 5.60 20.77
CA PRO A 355 -8.46 4.49 20.85
C PRO A 355 -8.64 3.83 19.48
N LEU A 356 -9.00 2.54 19.47
CA LEU A 356 -9.42 1.82 18.27
C LEU A 356 -10.91 1.46 18.37
N PRO A 357 -11.62 1.25 17.25
CA PRO A 357 -12.94 0.66 17.24
C PRO A 357 -12.98 -0.66 18.04
N GLY A 358 -13.88 -0.74 19.01
CA GLY A 358 -14.08 -1.90 19.86
C GLY A 358 -15.03 -2.91 19.23
N GLY A 359 -15.79 -3.64 20.04
CA GLY A 359 -16.79 -4.59 19.57
C GLY A 359 -16.22 -5.95 19.15
N THR A 360 -17.09 -6.79 18.56
CA THR A 360 -16.73 -8.15 18.15
C THR A 360 -15.87 -8.07 16.88
N VAL A 361 -14.72 -8.75 16.88
CA VAL A 361 -13.86 -8.85 15.69
C VAL A 361 -14.61 -9.65 14.63
N LEU A 362 -14.71 -9.10 13.42
CA LEU A 362 -15.27 -9.75 12.24
C LEU A 362 -14.16 -10.30 11.35
N PHE A 363 -13.02 -9.60 11.32
CA PHE A 363 -11.88 -9.90 10.49
C PHE A 363 -10.62 -9.29 11.11
N ASP A 364 -9.53 -10.06 11.14
CA ASP A 364 -8.20 -9.60 11.54
C ASP A 364 -7.16 -10.24 10.62
N ALA A 365 -6.50 -9.41 9.82
CA ALA A 365 -5.42 -9.81 8.94
C ALA A 365 -4.15 -9.07 9.28
N THR A 366 -3.07 -9.81 9.50
CA THR A 366 -1.71 -9.29 9.49
C THR A 366 -1.00 -9.82 8.25
N ILE A 367 -0.60 -8.90 7.38
CA ILE A 367 0.09 -9.19 6.12
C ILE A 367 1.54 -8.77 6.32
N ALA A 368 2.48 -9.68 6.13
CA ALA A 368 3.90 -9.45 6.36
C ALA A 368 4.75 -10.10 5.25
N PRO A 369 6.06 -9.79 5.16
CA PRO A 369 6.96 -10.47 4.22
C PRO A 369 6.91 -12.00 4.33
N GLU A 370 6.70 -12.51 5.55
CA GLU A 370 6.65 -13.93 5.88
C GLU A 370 5.33 -14.58 5.43
N GLY A 371 4.26 -13.79 5.25
CA GLY A 371 2.97 -14.27 4.79
C GLY A 371 1.78 -13.55 5.44
N LEU A 372 0.60 -14.12 5.20
CA LEU A 372 -0.68 -13.66 5.74
C LEU A 372 -1.03 -14.48 6.99
N GLN A 373 -1.29 -13.79 8.10
CA GLN A 373 -2.00 -14.34 9.25
C GLN A 373 -3.42 -13.80 9.21
N LEU A 374 -4.41 -14.70 9.20
CA LEU A 374 -5.81 -14.35 9.05
C LEU A 374 -6.66 -15.02 10.12
N THR A 375 -7.45 -14.22 10.82
CA THR A 375 -8.49 -14.67 11.74
C THR A 375 -9.83 -14.12 11.27
N ILE A 376 -10.75 -15.04 10.95
CA ILE A 376 -12.16 -14.72 10.69
C ILE A 376 -12.96 -15.63 11.60
N PRO A 377 -13.58 -15.10 12.67
CA PRO A 377 -14.39 -15.91 13.56
C PRO A 377 -15.48 -16.62 12.76
N SER A 378 -15.55 -17.94 12.89
CA SER A 378 -16.73 -18.68 12.43
C SER A 378 -17.93 -18.15 13.21
N ALA A 379 -19.05 -17.89 12.51
CA ALA A 379 -20.31 -17.60 13.18
C ALA A 379 -20.59 -18.72 14.19
N ALA A 380 -20.44 -18.42 15.48
CA ALA A 380 -20.79 -19.36 16.53
C ALA A 380 -22.31 -19.54 16.47
N GLY A 381 -22.76 -20.71 16.01
CA GLY A 381 -24.19 -21.02 15.90
C GLY A 381 -24.59 -22.23 15.04
N GLY A 382 -23.66 -22.91 14.37
CA GLY A 382 -23.92 -24.23 13.77
C GLY A 382 -23.20 -25.30 14.57
N GLU A 383 -23.94 -26.14 15.28
CA GLU A 383 -23.40 -27.39 15.83
C GLU A 383 -22.62 -28.11 14.72
N SER A 384 -21.37 -28.45 15.00
CA SER A 384 -20.66 -29.39 14.14
C SER A 384 -21.49 -30.68 14.12
N PRO A 385 -21.85 -31.24 12.96
CA PRO A 385 -22.49 -32.55 12.94
C PRO A 385 -21.57 -33.53 13.68
N PRO A 386 -22.11 -34.43 14.51
CA PRO A 386 -21.30 -35.34 15.29
C PRO A 386 -20.37 -36.09 14.32
N PRO A 387 -19.11 -36.34 14.70
CA PRO A 387 -18.18 -37.04 13.83
C PRO A 387 -18.81 -38.38 13.43
N PRO A 388 -18.69 -38.79 12.15
CA PRO A 388 -19.19 -40.08 11.73
C PRO A 388 -18.58 -41.17 12.61
N ILE A 389 -19.43 -42.07 13.12
CA ILE A 389 -19.03 -43.20 13.95
C ILE A 389 -17.94 -43.97 13.22
N ALA A 390 -16.74 -44.00 13.80
CA ALA A 390 -15.62 -44.72 13.23
C ALA A 390 -15.92 -46.24 13.22
N PRO A 391 -15.60 -46.96 12.13
CA PRO A 391 -15.67 -48.41 12.14
C PRO A 391 -14.69 -48.99 13.17
N PRO A 392 -14.98 -50.17 13.76
CA PRO A 392 -14.18 -50.74 14.83
C PRO A 392 -12.73 -50.97 14.37
N ALA A 393 -11.78 -50.63 15.23
CA ALA A 393 -10.36 -50.73 14.96
C ALA A 393 -9.93 -52.20 14.77
N PRO A 394 -9.14 -52.52 13.73
CA PRO A 394 -8.45 -53.80 13.67
C PRO A 394 -7.27 -53.84 14.64
N ASP A 395 -7.03 -55.03 15.19
CA ASP A 395 -6.08 -55.32 16.26
C ASP A 395 -4.65 -54.84 16.01
N SER A 396 -4.02 -54.45 17.10
CA SER A 396 -2.65 -53.95 17.16
C SER A 396 -1.62 -55.07 16.90
N ALA A 397 -0.67 -54.82 16.00
CA ALA A 397 0.55 -55.63 15.86
C ALA A 397 1.82 -54.75 15.95
N PRO A 398 2.96 -55.31 16.40
CA PRO A 398 3.97 -54.59 17.17
C PRO A 398 5.04 -53.88 16.32
N GLY A 399 5.70 -52.91 16.96
CA GLY A 399 6.47 -51.83 16.34
C GLY A 399 7.79 -52.19 15.64
N ARG A 400 8.26 -51.21 14.88
CA ARG A 400 9.64 -51.10 14.36
C ARG A 400 10.14 -49.64 14.36
N PRO A 401 11.48 -49.44 14.39
CA PRO A 401 12.11 -48.28 15.02
C PRO A 401 12.26 -47.07 14.11
N GLY A 402 12.40 -45.90 14.77
CA GLY A 402 12.34 -44.56 14.18
C GLY A 402 13.38 -44.22 13.11
N TYR A 403 12.93 -43.40 12.16
CA TYR A 403 13.75 -42.77 11.14
C TYR A 403 14.31 -41.44 11.66
N ARG A 404 15.65 -41.36 11.81
CA ARG A 404 16.38 -40.14 12.22
C ARG A 404 16.52 -39.16 11.03
N SER A 405 16.23 -37.90 11.31
CA SER A 405 16.31 -36.75 10.40
C SER A 405 17.72 -36.49 9.83
N SER A 406 17.88 -36.61 8.52
CA SER A 406 19.12 -36.28 7.78
C SER A 406 19.20 -34.83 7.28
N ASP A 407 18.14 -34.02 7.41
CA ASP A 407 18.09 -32.69 6.76
C ASP A 407 18.79 -31.56 7.54
N ARG A 408 19.10 -31.77 8.83
CA ARG A 408 19.72 -30.71 9.65
C ARG A 408 21.23 -30.51 9.40
N ARG A 409 21.93 -31.51 8.83
CA ARG A 409 23.38 -31.40 8.56
C ARG A 409 23.71 -30.69 7.24
N ARG A 410 22.81 -30.72 6.24
CA ARG A 410 23.01 -30.01 4.96
C ARG A 410 22.93 -28.49 5.12
N ASN A 411 22.03 -27.99 5.96
CA ASN A 411 21.83 -26.55 6.13
C ASN A 411 22.98 -25.88 6.92
N VAL A 412 23.64 -26.61 7.82
CA VAL A 412 24.81 -26.10 8.56
C VAL A 412 26.06 -26.06 7.67
N ALA A 413 26.23 -27.04 6.78
CA ALA A 413 27.35 -27.06 5.84
C ALA A 413 27.27 -25.93 4.79
N LEU A 414 26.06 -25.59 4.31
CA LEU A 414 25.85 -24.49 3.38
C LEU A 414 26.15 -23.12 4.02
N GLY A 415 25.71 -22.91 5.26
CA GLY A 415 25.95 -21.67 6.00
C GLY A 415 27.43 -21.41 6.29
N ALA A 416 28.19 -22.46 6.62
CA ALA A 416 29.63 -22.36 6.85
C ALA A 416 30.41 -22.03 5.57
N TRP A 417 29.98 -22.57 4.42
CA TRP A 417 30.63 -22.29 3.13
C TRP A 417 30.40 -20.85 2.66
N VAL A 418 29.17 -20.33 2.82
CA VAL A 418 28.84 -18.93 2.48
C VAL A 418 29.63 -17.95 3.35
N ALA A 419 29.75 -18.21 4.67
CA ALA A 419 30.52 -17.37 5.58
C ALA A 419 32.02 -17.34 5.21
N ALA A 420 32.60 -18.47 4.79
CA ALA A 420 34.00 -18.54 4.38
C ALA A 420 34.27 -17.77 3.07
N VAL A 421 33.35 -17.83 2.10
CA VAL A 421 33.46 -17.08 0.84
C VAL A 421 33.35 -15.57 1.08
N LEU A 422 32.39 -15.14 1.90
CA LEU A 422 32.24 -13.72 2.26
C LEU A 422 33.44 -13.18 3.04
N GLY A 423 34.00 -13.97 3.98
CA GLY A 423 35.21 -13.62 4.69
C GLY A 423 36.43 -13.45 3.76
N SER A 424 36.59 -14.35 2.78
CA SER A 424 37.68 -14.26 1.80
C SER A 424 37.54 -13.05 0.86
N LEU A 425 36.32 -12.66 0.51
CA LEU A 425 36.07 -11.48 -0.34
C LEU A 425 36.32 -10.19 0.44
N LEU A 426 35.89 -10.12 1.70
CA LEU A 426 36.18 -8.96 2.58
C LEU A 426 37.69 -8.81 2.82
N GLY A 427 38.41 -9.92 3.04
CA GLY A 427 39.85 -9.91 3.22
C GLY A 427 40.61 -9.38 1.99
N ARG A 428 40.18 -9.78 0.78
CA ARG A 428 40.77 -9.28 -0.47
C ARG A 428 40.46 -7.81 -0.72
N TRP A 429 39.27 -7.35 -0.36
CA TRP A 429 38.89 -5.94 -0.47
C TRP A 429 39.68 -5.04 0.49
N LEU A 430 39.83 -5.47 1.75
CA LEU A 430 40.63 -4.76 2.75
C LEU A 430 42.14 -4.78 2.41
N GLY A 431 42.63 -5.86 1.80
CA GLY A 431 44.00 -5.94 1.29
C GLY A 431 44.28 -4.92 0.19
N ARG A 432 43.39 -4.81 -0.82
CA ARG A 432 43.53 -3.83 -1.90
C ARG A 432 43.48 -2.38 -1.42
N LYS A 433 42.63 -2.09 -0.43
CA LYS A 433 42.55 -0.72 0.14
C LYS A 433 43.83 -0.29 0.87
N LYS A 434 44.60 -1.23 1.41
CA LYS A 434 45.88 -0.95 2.09
C LYS A 434 47.04 -0.70 1.13
N GLU A 435 46.96 -1.21 -0.10
CA GLU A 435 47.94 -0.96 -1.16
C GLU A 435 47.72 0.40 -1.85
N GLU A 436 46.50 0.93 -1.83
CA GLU A 436 46.18 2.28 -2.34
C GLU A 436 46.52 3.43 -1.37
N THR A 437 47.02 3.13 -0.17
CA THR A 437 47.40 4.13 0.86
C THR A 437 48.89 4.15 1.21
N LYS A 438 49.73 3.53 0.38
CA LYS A 438 51.19 3.71 0.36
C LYS A 438 51.59 4.26 -1.00
#